data_AF-A0A497M9F2-F1
#
_entry.id   AF-A0A497M9F2-F1
#
_cell.length_a   1.000
_cell.length_b   1.000
_cell.length_c   1.000
_cell.angle_alpha   90.00
_cell.angle_beta   90.00
_cell.angle_gamma   90.00
#
_symmetry.space_group_name_H-M   'P 1'
#
loop_
_entity.id
_entity.type
_entity.pdbx_description
1 polymer ?
#
loop_
_entity_poly.entity_id
_entity_poly.type
_entity_poly.pdbx_seq_one_letter_code
_entity_poly.pdbx_strand_id
1 'polypeptide(L)'
;MSGERVNLLKDRARVFLELAEELRGRGRLDLAMFNVDQAFQLRVKATMLRLLGVIPRIHGVRGLLGMLVRRLAPRGGDGSYELHKEV
;
A
#
# COMPACT_ATOMS: atom_id res chain seq x y z
N MET A 1 -10.33 -18.05 3.06
CA MET A 1 -9.69 -17.76 1.75
C MET A 1 -9.26 -16.29 1.55
N SER A 2 -10.01 -15.24 1.94
CA SER A 2 -9.48 -13.85 1.86
C SER A 2 -8.62 -13.46 3.07
N GLY A 3 -8.97 -13.92 4.28
CA GLY A 3 -8.23 -13.60 5.51
C GLY A 3 -6.77 -14.04 5.51
N GLU A 4 -6.49 -15.23 4.97
CA GLU A 4 -5.13 -15.75 4.80
C GLU A 4 -4.30 -14.87 3.86
N ARG A 5 -4.86 -14.45 2.72
CA ARG A 5 -4.18 -13.54 1.78
C ARG A 5 -3.96 -12.15 2.39
N VAL A 6 -4.91 -11.67 3.19
CA VAL A 6 -4.75 -10.42 3.96
C VAL A 6 -3.58 -10.55 4.92
N ASN A 7 -3.51 -11.64 5.69
CA ASN A 7 -2.43 -11.92 6.65
C ASN A 7 -1.08 -12.05 5.95
N LEU A 8 -1.00 -12.77 4.84
CA LEU A 8 0.21 -12.86 4.04
C LEU A 8 0.76 -11.49 3.60
N LEU A 9 -0.12 -10.57 3.19
CA LEU A 9 0.29 -9.19 2.86
C LEU A 9 0.75 -8.42 4.11
N LYS A 10 0.14 -8.67 5.27
CA LYS A 10 0.57 -8.06 6.54
C LYS A 10 1.97 -8.50 6.93
N ASP A 11 2.21 -9.81 6.85
CA ASP A 11 3.46 -10.42 7.29
C ASP A 11 4.61 -9.97 6.38
N ARG A 12 4.38 -9.94 5.06
CA ARG A 12 5.36 -9.37 4.12
C ARG A 12 5.63 -7.89 4.38
N ALA A 13 4.60 -7.09 4.65
CA ALA A 13 4.79 -5.68 4.99
C ALA A 13 5.67 -5.50 6.24
N ARG A 14 5.49 -6.37 7.24
CA ARG A 14 6.31 -6.39 8.45
C ARG A 14 7.77 -6.74 8.14
N VAL A 15 8.03 -7.77 7.34
CA VAL A 15 9.39 -8.14 6.92
C VAL A 15 10.10 -6.99 6.20
N PHE A 16 9.39 -6.29 5.31
CA PHE A 16 9.95 -5.09 4.66
C PHE A 16 10.30 -3.98 5.67
N LEU A 17 9.47 -3.77 6.68
CA LEU A 17 9.74 -2.77 7.71
C LEU A 17 10.95 -3.16 8.57
N GLU A 18 11.04 -4.41 9.03
CA GLU A 18 12.19 -4.94 9.78
C GLU A 18 13.49 -4.76 8.99
N LEU A 19 13.49 -5.10 7.69
CA LEU A 19 14.64 -4.88 6.81
C LEU A 19 14.99 -3.39 6.65
N ALA A 20 14.00 -2.50 6.59
CA ALA A 20 14.24 -1.07 6.54
C ALA A 20 14.96 -0.56 7.80
N GLU A 21 14.62 -1.11 8.97
CA GLU A 21 15.28 -0.75 10.24
C GLU A 21 16.74 -1.21 10.27
N GLU A 22 17.02 -2.43 9.81
CA GLU A 22 18.39 -2.93 9.66
C GLU A 22 19.22 -2.05 8.71
N LEU A 23 18.66 -1.72 7.54
CA LEU A 23 19.34 -0.90 6.53
C LEU A 23 19.59 0.53 7.03
N ARG A 24 18.64 1.10 7.78
CA ARG A 24 18.80 2.39 8.46
C ARG A 24 19.96 2.33 9.44
N GLY A 25 20.04 1.28 10.26
CA GLY A 25 21.15 1.06 11.19
C GLY A 25 22.52 0.95 10.51
N ARG A 26 22.56 0.47 9.26
CA ARG A 26 23.77 0.40 8.42
C ARG A 26 24.03 1.66 7.60
N GLY A 27 23.28 2.75 7.80
CA GLY A 27 23.43 4.01 7.05
C GLY A 27 22.94 3.95 5.59
N ARG A 28 22.27 2.88 5.17
CA ARG A 28 21.75 2.68 3.81
C ARG A 28 20.34 3.26 3.68
N LEU A 29 20.24 4.58 3.81
CA LEU A 29 18.96 5.30 3.93
C LEU A 29 18.08 5.22 2.68
N ASP A 30 18.69 5.21 1.49
CA ASP A 30 18.02 5.04 0.20
C ASP A 30 17.26 3.69 0.13
N LEU A 31 17.96 2.61 0.49
CA LEU A 31 17.38 1.27 0.52
C LEU A 31 16.40 1.12 1.68
N ALA A 32 16.67 1.73 2.84
CA ALA A 32 15.73 1.74 3.96
C ALA A 32 14.40 2.37 3.54
N MET A 33 14.44 3.54 2.89
CA MET A 33 13.24 4.22 2.39
C MET A 33 12.50 3.43 1.32
N PHE A 34 13.21 2.76 0.41
CA PHE A 34 12.58 1.85 -0.55
C PHE A 34 11.79 0.74 0.15
N ASN A 35 12.36 0.13 1.20
CA ASN A 35 11.69 -0.93 1.96
C ASN A 35 10.48 -0.40 2.76
N VAL A 36 10.57 0.82 3.32
CA VAL A 36 9.42 1.51 3.93
C VAL A 36 8.29 1.69 2.91
N ASP A 37 8.60 2.12 1.69
CA ASP A 37 7.60 2.29 0.62
C ASP A 37 6.93 0.95 0.28
N GLN A 38 7.69 -0.15 0.16
CA GLN A 38 7.12 -1.49 -0.06
C GLN A 38 6.21 -1.94 1.10
N ALA A 39 6.64 -1.74 2.34
CA ALA A 39 5.84 -2.05 3.52
C ALA A 39 4.50 -1.29 3.49
N PHE A 40 4.54 0.02 3.19
CA PHE A 40 3.34 0.84 3.10
C PHE A 40 2.40 0.36 2.00
N GLN A 41 2.92 0.10 0.80
CA GLN A 41 2.11 -0.36 -0.33
C GLN A 41 1.37 -1.67 0.01
N LEU A 42 2.05 -2.64 0.62
CA LEU A 42 1.45 -3.91 1.04
C LEU A 42 0.40 -3.71 2.14
N ARG A 43 0.65 -2.81 3.09
CA ARG A 43 -0.27 -2.49 4.18
C ARG A 43 -1.59 -1.93 3.65
N VAL A 44 -1.53 -1.02 2.69
CA VAL A 44 -2.72 -0.46 2.02
C VAL A 44 -3.43 -1.51 1.17
N LYS A 45 -2.69 -2.32 0.40
CA LYS A 45 -3.27 -3.43 -0.39
C LYS A 45 -3.99 -4.44 0.49
N ALA A 46 -3.43 -4.78 1.66
CA ALA A 46 -4.08 -5.64 2.64
C ALA A 46 -5.40 -5.03 3.17
N THR A 47 -5.40 -3.72 3.46
CA THR A 47 -6.61 -3.00 3.88
C THR A 47 -7.67 -3.00 2.80
N MET A 48 -7.30 -2.73 1.54
CA MET A 48 -8.22 -2.75 0.40
C MET A 48 -8.78 -4.16 0.14
N LEU A 49 -7.95 -5.20 0.25
CA LEU A 49 -8.42 -6.57 0.16
C LEU A 49 -9.44 -6.90 1.26
N ARG A 50 -9.15 -6.48 2.50
CA ARG A 50 -10.02 -6.73 3.65
C ARG A 50 -11.36 -5.99 3.53
N LEU A 51 -11.35 -4.73 3.13
CA LEU A 51 -12.54 -3.87 3.12
C LEU A 51 -13.35 -3.99 1.82
N LEU A 52 -12.68 -4.17 0.69
CA LEU A 52 -13.27 -4.04 -0.64
C LEU A 52 -13.20 -5.35 -1.45
N GLY A 53 -12.52 -6.38 -0.93
CA GLY A 53 -12.32 -7.64 -1.65
C GLY A 53 -11.37 -7.56 -2.85
N VAL A 54 -10.70 -6.42 -3.09
CA VAL A 54 -9.85 -6.19 -4.26
C VAL A 54 -8.40 -5.94 -3.88
N ILE A 55 -7.46 -6.46 -4.67
CA ILE A 55 -6.04 -6.12 -4.61
C ILE A 55 -5.71 -5.22 -5.82
N PRO A 56 -5.42 -3.93 -5.62
CA PRO A 56 -5.02 -3.05 -6.71
C PRO A 56 -3.71 -3.50 -7.36
N ARG A 57 -3.69 -3.45 -8.70
CA ARG A 57 -2.47 -3.66 -9.50
C ARG A 57 -1.59 -2.42 -9.61
N ILE A 58 -2.09 -1.26 -9.19
CA ILE A 58 -1.30 -0.03 -9.18
C ILE A 58 -0.18 -0.09 -8.13
N HIS A 59 0.92 0.58 -8.45
CA HIS A 59 2.07 0.76 -7.57
C HIS A 59 2.19 2.23 -7.14
N GLY A 60 2.86 2.45 -6.02
CA GLY A 60 3.09 3.76 -5.44
C GLY A 60 2.03 4.17 -4.42
N VAL A 61 2.51 4.75 -3.31
CA VAL A 61 1.72 5.12 -2.13
C VAL A 61 0.59 6.10 -2.47
N ARG A 62 0.90 7.18 -3.18
CA ARG A 62 -0.08 8.19 -3.60
C ARG A 62 -1.25 7.60 -4.39
N GLY A 63 -0.95 6.77 -5.38
CA GLY A 63 -1.97 6.13 -6.22
C GLY A 63 -2.86 5.19 -5.41
N LEU A 64 -2.26 4.39 -4.53
CA LEU A 64 -2.98 3.45 -3.66
C LEU A 64 -3.89 4.19 -2.67
N LEU A 65 -3.39 5.23 -2.02
CA LEU A 65 -4.19 6.05 -1.09
C LEU A 65 -5.33 6.77 -1.80
N GLY A 66 -5.07 7.39 -2.97
CA GLY A 66 -6.12 8.02 -3.76
C GLY A 66 -7.22 7.04 -4.16
N MET A 67 -6.84 5.81 -4.53
CA MET A 67 -7.83 4.76 -4.82
C MET A 67 -8.61 4.34 -3.57
N LEU A 68 -7.94 4.17 -2.43
CA LEU A 68 -8.59 3.83 -1.17
C LEU A 68 -9.61 4.90 -0.77
N VAL A 69 -9.22 6.17 -0.79
CA VAL A 69 -10.11 7.31 -0.46
C VAL A 69 -11.33 7.32 -1.39
N ARG A 70 -11.13 7.24 -2.72
CA ARG A 70 -12.26 7.20 -3.67
C ARG A 70 -13.21 6.04 -3.46
N ARG A 71 -12.71 4.89 -2.99
CA ARG A 71 -13.54 3.69 -2.74
C ARG A 71 -14.27 3.73 -1.40
N LEU A 72 -13.76 4.50 -0.43
CA LEU A 72 -14.36 4.67 0.89
C LEU A 72 -15.22 5.94 1.01
N ALA A 73 -15.06 6.89 0.09
CA ALA A 73 -15.85 8.11 0.06
C ALA A 73 -17.34 7.76 -0.05
N PRO A 74 -18.22 8.39 0.76
CA PRO A 74 -19.65 8.23 0.62
C PRO A 74 -20.08 8.67 -0.79
N ARG A 75 -21.01 7.92 -1.40
CA ARG A 75 -21.58 8.26 -2.72
C ARG A 75 -22.17 9.67 -2.63
N GLY A 76 -21.48 10.67 -3.19
CA GLY A 76 -21.88 12.08 -3.16
C GLY A 76 -20.79 13.07 -2.72
N GLY A 77 -19.66 12.61 -2.17
CA GLY A 77 -18.48 13.46 -2.00
C GLY A 77 -17.75 13.57 -3.34
N ASP A 78 -17.56 14.78 -3.85
CA ASP A 78 -16.90 15.12 -5.11
C ASP A 78 -15.39 14.78 -5.10
N GLY A 79 -15.07 13.50 -5.03
CA GLY A 79 -13.71 12.96 -5.06
C GLY A 79 -13.07 12.99 -6.45
N SER A 80 -13.21 14.09 -7.20
CA SER A 80 -12.58 14.29 -8.50
C SER A 80 -11.08 14.54 -8.34
N TYR A 81 -10.31 13.46 -8.42
CA TYR A 81 -8.96 13.51 -8.96
C TYR A 81 -8.85 12.40 -9.98
N GLU A 82 -9.10 12.77 -11.24
CA GLU A 82 -8.80 11.98 -12.42
C GLU A 82 -7.31 11.65 -12.43
N LEU A 83 -6.99 10.37 -12.26
CA LEU A 83 -5.68 9.87 -12.63
C LEU A 83 -5.77 9.43 -14.08
N HIS A 84 -5.57 10.38 -14.99
CA HIS A 84 -5.06 10.05 -16.32
C HIS A 84 -3.72 9.33 -16.11
N LYS A 85 -3.71 8.03 -16.41
CA LYS A 85 -2.47 7.32 -16.72
C LYS A 85 -2.47 7.12 -18.22
N GLU A 86 -1.72 7.97 -18.91
CA GLU A 86 -1.12 7.57 -20.18
C GLU A 86 -0.15 6.40 -19.92
N VAL A 87 -0.03 5.62 -20.99
CA VAL A 87 0.66 4.34 -21.19
C VAL A 87 2.14 4.41 -20.84
#